data_AF-A0A2D5VR71-F1
#
_entry.id   AF-A0A2D5VR71-F1
#
_cell.length_a   1.000
_cell.length_b   1.000
_cell.length_c   1.000
_cell.angle_alpha   90.00
_cell.angle_beta   90.00
_cell.angle_gamma   90.00
#
_symmetry.space_group_name_H-M   'P 1'
#
loop_
_entity.id
_entity.type
_entity.pdbx_description
1 polymer ?
#
loop_
_entity_poly.entity_id
_entity_poly.type
_entity_poly.pdbx_seq_one_letter_code
_entity_poly.pdbx_strand_id
1 'polypeptide(L)'
;MTHLAAWCCGALLALAAGFAQAQLRLTLDDSALGAAERQASQALLDEAMAALPPRFVQQLDREVRVSWRAGLPSEVYGQVGRFSGIELNAELLPKLVDGSAAENRTGRPHGTQRQELLATLLHELTHLYDRARLWSAAERRHISQCRQRVSSMGLVGLPEDCRGQSERRFTLSDDPRLLDLAGWQQRVGQRGARDLDNGQVARSPDSYELTNPLEFVAVNLEYFLLDPSYACRRPSLARYLREHFDWAPPSEPCTSDYPYLNAGRDFAVQPLGRLDPERVYEVDYLLAEANDAWMSRWGHSMLRLVVCAPGRPRGPDCRLDLEHHLVLSYRAFVGDLQLSSWDGLTGVYPSRLFVLPLEQVIDEYTKVELRSLASVPLRLSRNEVEQLVARAAEQHWSYDGDYYFVSNNCAVETLKLLRSGTGNPRLHALDSILPNGLLELMDARGLADTTVLDDPHEALRLGYRFDSFRERYQAMFKVLRER
;
A
#
# COMPACT_ATOMS: atom_id res chain seq x y z
N MET A 1 -5.95 -68.58 5.65
CA MET A 1 -5.60 -67.82 4.42
C MET A 1 -6.70 -66.84 3.98
N THR A 2 -7.90 -66.86 4.57
CA THR A 2 -9.03 -65.98 4.21
C THR A 2 -9.00 -64.59 4.87
N HIS A 3 -8.29 -64.40 5.99
CA HIS A 3 -8.23 -63.11 6.69
C HIS A 3 -7.19 -62.13 6.13
N LEU A 4 -6.15 -62.61 5.43
CA LEU A 4 -5.13 -61.77 4.80
C LEU A 4 -5.62 -61.09 3.51
N ALA A 5 -6.50 -61.77 2.76
CA ALA A 5 -7.10 -61.20 1.54
C ALA A 5 -8.05 -60.03 1.83
N ALA A 6 -8.78 -60.07 2.96
CA ALA A 6 -9.68 -58.99 3.37
C ALA A 6 -8.94 -57.70 3.77
N TRP A 7 -7.75 -57.82 4.36
CA TRP A 7 -6.92 -56.67 4.73
C TRP A 7 -6.23 -56.02 3.51
N CYS A 8 -5.83 -56.80 2.51
CA CYS A 8 -5.30 -56.25 1.26
C CYS A 8 -6.37 -55.52 0.43
N CYS A 9 -7.62 -55.99 0.42
CA CYS A 9 -8.71 -55.28 -0.27
C CYS A 9 -9.11 -53.96 0.44
N GLY A 10 -9.02 -53.88 1.77
CA GLY A 10 -9.25 -52.64 2.51
C GLY A 10 -8.17 -51.57 2.28
N ALA A 11 -6.90 -51.99 2.18
CA ALA A 11 -5.78 -51.08 1.88
C ALA A 11 -5.81 -50.57 0.42
N LEU A 12 -6.26 -51.40 -0.53
CA LEU A 12 -6.43 -51.00 -1.94
C LEU A 12 -7.63 -50.07 -2.16
N LEU A 13 -8.72 -50.22 -1.40
CA LEU A 13 -9.85 -49.27 -1.43
C LEU A 13 -9.52 -47.92 -0.76
N ALA A 14 -8.62 -47.89 0.22
CA ALA A 14 -8.12 -46.64 0.81
C ALA A 14 -7.12 -45.90 -0.10
N LEU A 15 -6.42 -46.61 -0.99
CA LEU A 15 -5.52 -46.02 -2.01
C LEU A 15 -6.26 -45.64 -3.30
N ALA A 16 -7.44 -46.20 -3.56
CA ALA A 16 -8.30 -45.88 -4.70
C ALA A 16 -9.41 -44.85 -4.38
N ALA A 17 -9.59 -44.49 -3.10
CA ALA A 17 -10.18 -43.22 -2.73
C ALA A 17 -9.17 -42.11 -3.06
N GLY A 18 -8.96 -41.90 -4.36
CA GLY A 18 -8.22 -40.74 -4.85
C GLY A 18 -8.75 -39.52 -4.12
N PHE A 19 -7.84 -38.76 -3.52
CA PHE A 19 -8.14 -37.49 -2.89
C PHE A 19 -9.11 -36.75 -3.80
N ALA A 20 -10.39 -36.73 -3.46
CA ALA A 20 -11.31 -35.77 -4.02
C ALA A 20 -10.76 -34.45 -3.50
N GLN A 21 -9.84 -33.84 -4.26
CA GLN A 21 -9.33 -32.53 -3.95
C GLN A 21 -10.52 -31.61 -4.10
N ALA A 22 -11.07 -31.30 -2.94
CA ALA A 22 -12.15 -30.39 -2.74
C ALA A 22 -11.60 -29.02 -3.17
N GLN A 23 -12.17 -28.47 -4.23
CA GLN A 23 -11.65 -27.32 -4.97
C GLN A 23 -12.81 -26.53 -5.53
N LEU A 24 -12.59 -25.25 -5.83
CA LEU A 24 -13.56 -24.41 -6.51
C LEU A 24 -14.01 -25.06 -7.82
N ARG A 25 -15.33 -25.13 -8.02
CA ARG A 25 -15.96 -25.56 -9.27
C ARG A 25 -17.04 -24.57 -9.67
N LEU A 26 -17.02 -24.12 -10.92
CA LEU A 26 -18.08 -23.31 -11.49
C LEU A 26 -19.04 -24.22 -12.25
N THR A 27 -20.34 -24.12 -11.98
CA THR A 27 -21.38 -24.88 -12.67
C THR A 27 -22.34 -23.94 -13.36
N LEU A 28 -22.47 -24.06 -14.68
CA LEU A 28 -23.41 -23.26 -15.46
C LEU A 28 -24.84 -23.78 -15.25
N ASP A 29 -25.76 -22.92 -14.87
CA ASP A 29 -27.19 -23.18 -15.01
C ASP A 29 -27.56 -23.03 -16.49
N ASP A 30 -27.64 -24.16 -17.17
CA ASP A 30 -27.78 -24.24 -18.61
C ASP A 30 -29.20 -24.60 -19.07
N SER A 31 -30.13 -24.68 -18.11
CA SER A 31 -31.50 -25.16 -18.32
C SER A 31 -32.28 -24.37 -19.37
N ALA A 32 -32.01 -23.06 -19.48
CA ALA A 32 -32.64 -22.15 -20.42
C ALA A 32 -31.77 -21.79 -21.64
N LEU A 33 -30.57 -22.37 -21.78
CA LEU A 33 -29.59 -21.98 -22.79
C LEU A 33 -29.64 -22.88 -24.04
N GLY A 34 -29.48 -22.28 -25.21
CA GLY A 34 -29.17 -22.96 -26.45
C GLY A 34 -27.75 -23.55 -26.47
N ALA A 35 -27.43 -24.35 -27.49
CA ALA A 35 -26.10 -24.99 -27.59
C ALA A 35 -24.94 -23.98 -27.72
N ALA A 36 -25.11 -22.94 -28.54
CA ALA A 36 -24.10 -21.90 -28.73
C ALA A 36 -23.92 -21.02 -27.46
N GLU A 37 -25.02 -20.71 -26.78
CA GLU A 37 -25.01 -20.00 -25.48
C GLU A 37 -24.29 -20.80 -24.40
N ARG A 38 -24.54 -22.11 -24.31
CA ARG A 38 -23.80 -23.01 -23.42
C ARG A 38 -22.31 -23.00 -23.69
N GLN A 39 -21.92 -23.11 -24.96
CA GLN A 39 -20.51 -23.14 -25.34
C GLN A 39 -19.80 -21.80 -25.00
N ALA A 40 -20.42 -20.67 -25.34
CA ALA A 40 -19.84 -19.35 -25.08
C ALA A 40 -19.74 -19.07 -23.57
N SER A 41 -20.77 -19.45 -22.81
CA SER A 41 -20.77 -19.33 -21.35
C SER A 41 -19.72 -20.22 -20.70
N GLN A 42 -19.60 -21.48 -21.12
CA GLN A 42 -18.61 -22.41 -20.57
C GLN A 42 -17.19 -21.93 -20.87
N ALA A 43 -16.93 -21.42 -22.08
CA ALA A 43 -15.62 -20.85 -22.42
C ALA A 43 -15.23 -19.68 -21.52
N LEU A 44 -16.20 -18.82 -21.15
CA LEU A 44 -15.98 -17.73 -20.20
C LEU A 44 -15.68 -18.25 -18.78
N LEU A 45 -16.38 -19.29 -18.32
CA LEU A 45 -16.12 -19.92 -17.01
C LEU A 45 -14.74 -20.59 -16.96
N ASP A 46 -14.36 -21.28 -18.03
CA ASP A 46 -13.07 -21.97 -18.13
C ASP A 46 -11.91 -20.96 -18.12
N GLU A 47 -12.07 -19.84 -18.82
CA GLU A 47 -11.10 -18.75 -18.79
C GLU A 47 -10.98 -18.10 -17.41
N ALA A 48 -12.10 -17.86 -16.72
CA ALA A 48 -12.08 -17.35 -15.35
C ALA A 48 -11.33 -18.31 -14.42
N MET A 49 -11.61 -19.62 -14.51
CA MET A 49 -10.90 -20.64 -13.72
C MET A 49 -9.42 -20.73 -14.05
N ALA A 50 -9.03 -20.55 -15.32
CA ALA A 50 -7.64 -20.56 -15.75
C ALA A 50 -6.85 -19.32 -15.28
N ALA A 51 -7.52 -18.19 -15.11
CA ALA A 51 -6.90 -16.96 -14.62
C ALA A 51 -6.64 -16.99 -13.09
N LEU A 52 -7.40 -17.76 -12.32
CA LEU A 52 -7.31 -17.76 -10.86
C LEU A 52 -5.99 -18.37 -10.33
N PRO A 53 -5.45 -17.85 -9.21
CA PRO A 53 -4.30 -18.47 -8.56
C PRO A 53 -4.59 -19.92 -8.14
N PRO A 54 -3.64 -20.86 -8.28
CA PRO A 54 -3.86 -22.26 -7.87
C PRO A 54 -4.32 -22.40 -6.41
N ARG A 55 -3.71 -21.60 -5.51
CA ARG A 55 -4.08 -21.58 -4.09
C ARG A 55 -5.50 -21.04 -3.87
N PHE A 56 -5.98 -20.12 -4.69
CA PHE A 56 -7.37 -19.65 -4.63
C PHE A 56 -8.33 -20.80 -4.90
N VAL A 57 -8.11 -21.53 -6.00
CA VAL A 57 -8.95 -22.66 -6.43
C VAL A 57 -8.94 -23.78 -5.38
N GLN A 58 -7.78 -24.09 -4.80
CA GLN A 58 -7.63 -25.15 -3.80
C GLN A 58 -8.28 -24.80 -2.46
N GLN A 59 -8.22 -23.53 -2.04
CA GLN A 59 -8.72 -23.13 -0.71
C GLN A 59 -10.21 -22.79 -0.71
N LEU A 60 -10.73 -22.26 -1.81
CA LEU A 60 -12.16 -21.97 -1.95
C LEU A 60 -12.92 -23.24 -2.34
N ASP A 61 -12.96 -24.21 -1.43
CA ASP A 61 -13.62 -25.49 -1.61
C ASP A 61 -15.16 -25.34 -1.62
N ARG A 62 -15.71 -25.05 -2.79
CA ARG A 62 -17.16 -24.94 -3.01
C ARG A 62 -17.53 -25.06 -4.48
N GLU A 63 -18.75 -25.49 -4.72
CA GLU A 63 -19.42 -25.33 -6.00
C GLU A 63 -20.10 -23.95 -6.06
N VAL A 64 -19.91 -23.23 -7.16
CA VAL A 64 -20.52 -21.93 -7.44
C VAL A 64 -21.33 -22.04 -8.72
N ARG A 65 -22.64 -21.98 -8.58
CA ARG A 65 -23.54 -21.89 -9.73
C ARG A 65 -23.40 -20.53 -10.40
N VAL A 66 -23.35 -20.52 -11.72
CA VAL A 66 -23.37 -19.31 -12.54
C VAL A 66 -24.59 -19.37 -13.45
N SER A 67 -25.40 -18.33 -13.50
CA SER A 67 -26.60 -18.27 -14.33
C SER A 67 -26.71 -16.94 -15.07
N TRP A 68 -27.46 -16.93 -16.17
CA TRP A 68 -27.83 -15.71 -16.89
C TRP A 68 -29.21 -15.24 -16.43
N ARG A 69 -29.30 -14.00 -15.97
CA ARG A 69 -30.51 -13.42 -15.43
C ARG A 69 -31.02 -12.28 -16.30
N ALA A 70 -32.29 -12.37 -16.68
CA ALA A 70 -33.01 -11.28 -17.34
C ALA A 70 -33.45 -10.20 -16.33
N GLY A 71 -33.55 -8.96 -16.81
CA GLY A 71 -34.06 -7.83 -16.02
C GLY A 71 -33.08 -7.29 -14.97
N LEU A 72 -31.80 -7.63 -15.08
CA LEU A 72 -30.74 -6.86 -14.42
C LEU A 72 -30.62 -5.50 -15.11
N PRO A 73 -30.36 -4.41 -14.37
CA PRO A 73 -30.08 -3.10 -14.99
C PRO A 73 -28.94 -3.19 -16.00
N SER A 74 -29.00 -2.41 -17.07
CA SER A 74 -28.06 -2.52 -18.20
C SER A 74 -26.62 -2.14 -17.85
N GLU A 75 -26.43 -1.37 -16.77
CA GLU A 75 -25.14 -1.03 -16.18
C GLU A 75 -24.53 -2.15 -15.33
N VAL A 76 -25.35 -3.11 -14.88
CA VAL A 76 -24.91 -4.23 -14.03
C VAL A 76 -24.58 -5.43 -14.91
N TYR A 77 -23.31 -5.85 -14.89
CA TYR A 77 -22.84 -7.00 -15.69
C TYR A 77 -23.05 -8.32 -14.95
N GLY A 78 -23.04 -8.27 -13.62
CA GLY A 78 -23.37 -9.41 -12.77
C GLY A 78 -23.48 -9.01 -11.31
N GLN A 79 -23.89 -9.97 -10.49
CA GLN A 79 -24.00 -9.84 -9.04
C GLN A 79 -23.93 -11.22 -8.37
N VAL A 80 -23.57 -11.29 -7.09
CA VAL A 80 -23.80 -12.49 -6.26
C VAL A 80 -25.22 -12.52 -5.71
N GLY A 81 -26.00 -13.51 -6.17
CA GLY A 81 -27.29 -13.84 -5.61
C GLY A 81 -27.18 -14.66 -4.33
N ARG A 82 -28.01 -14.33 -3.34
CA ARG A 82 -27.97 -14.93 -1.98
C ARG A 82 -28.05 -16.47 -1.97
N PHE A 83 -28.76 -17.07 -2.93
CA PHE A 83 -28.93 -18.52 -3.06
C PHE A 83 -28.65 -19.06 -4.48
N SER A 84 -28.51 -18.18 -5.47
CA SER A 84 -28.38 -18.51 -6.89
C SER A 84 -26.92 -18.60 -7.35
N GLY A 85 -25.96 -18.18 -6.53
CA GLY A 85 -24.55 -18.12 -6.93
C GLY A 85 -24.25 -16.80 -7.63
N ILE A 86 -23.56 -16.85 -8.76
CA ILE A 86 -23.24 -15.66 -9.55
C ILE A 86 -24.28 -15.52 -10.67
N GLU A 87 -24.90 -14.36 -10.78
CA GLU A 87 -25.87 -14.04 -11.81
C GLU A 87 -25.25 -13.04 -12.78
N LEU A 88 -25.13 -13.40 -14.06
CA LEU A 88 -24.66 -12.51 -15.13
C LEU A 88 -25.84 -11.92 -15.89
N ASN A 89 -25.69 -10.71 -16.42
CA ASN A 89 -26.76 -10.04 -17.17
C ASN A 89 -26.98 -10.69 -18.54
N ALA A 90 -28.16 -11.28 -18.73
CA ALA A 90 -28.53 -11.99 -19.95
C ALA A 90 -28.50 -11.10 -21.22
N GLU A 91 -28.60 -9.78 -21.09
CA GLU A 91 -28.48 -8.85 -22.21
C GLU A 91 -27.08 -8.86 -22.85
N LEU A 92 -26.07 -9.34 -22.13
CA LEU A 92 -24.69 -9.41 -22.59
C LEU A 92 -24.38 -10.71 -23.36
N LEU A 93 -25.22 -11.73 -23.22
CA LEU A 93 -25.00 -13.05 -23.79
C LEU A 93 -24.99 -13.07 -25.35
N PRO A 94 -25.87 -12.36 -26.08
CA PRO A 94 -25.89 -12.44 -27.54
C PRO A 94 -24.55 -12.09 -28.20
N LYS A 95 -23.90 -11.02 -27.75
CA LYS A 95 -22.59 -10.59 -28.26
C LYS A 95 -21.44 -11.50 -27.82
N LEU A 96 -21.60 -12.18 -26.68
CA LEU A 96 -20.64 -13.20 -26.26
C LEU A 96 -20.72 -14.42 -27.20
N VAL A 97 -21.93 -14.81 -27.61
CA VAL A 97 -22.17 -15.95 -28.50
C VAL A 97 -21.69 -15.71 -29.92
N ASP A 98 -21.96 -14.54 -30.49
CA ASP A 98 -21.54 -14.21 -31.85
C ASP A 98 -20.06 -13.78 -31.97
N GLY A 99 -19.37 -13.65 -30.83
CA GLY A 99 -17.95 -13.28 -30.72
C GLY A 99 -17.68 -11.78 -30.76
N SER A 100 -18.67 -10.94 -31.08
CA SER A 100 -18.50 -9.48 -31.17
C SER A 100 -18.19 -8.82 -29.83
N ALA A 101 -18.44 -9.49 -28.70
CA ALA A 101 -18.07 -9.02 -27.36
C ALA A 101 -16.56 -8.76 -27.20
N ALA A 102 -15.70 -9.45 -27.95
CA ALA A 102 -14.25 -9.26 -27.91
C ALA A 102 -13.82 -7.91 -28.50
N GLU A 103 -14.61 -7.35 -29.41
CA GLU A 103 -14.32 -6.09 -30.10
C GLU A 103 -15.23 -4.94 -29.64
N ASN A 104 -16.37 -5.27 -29.01
CA ASN A 104 -17.35 -4.30 -28.51
C ASN A 104 -16.78 -3.51 -27.33
N ARG A 105 -16.33 -2.27 -27.60
CA ARG A 105 -15.84 -1.35 -26.58
C ARG A 105 -16.98 -0.83 -25.69
N THR A 106 -16.79 -0.90 -24.39
CA THR A 106 -17.83 -0.57 -23.39
C THR A 106 -17.68 0.82 -22.78
N GLY A 107 -16.52 1.45 -22.95
CA GLY A 107 -16.16 2.67 -22.21
C GLY A 107 -15.95 2.45 -20.70
N ARG A 108 -16.00 1.19 -20.27
CA ARG A 108 -15.71 0.75 -18.89
C ARG A 108 -14.22 0.37 -18.74
N PRO A 109 -13.73 0.17 -17.51
CA PRO A 109 -12.29 0.10 -17.24
C PRO A 109 -11.52 -1.06 -17.92
N HIS A 110 -12.15 -2.22 -18.12
CA HIS A 110 -11.57 -3.39 -18.81
C HIS A 110 -11.76 -3.35 -20.34
N GLY A 111 -12.42 -2.32 -20.85
CA GLY A 111 -12.34 -1.87 -22.24
C GLY A 111 -13.24 -2.59 -23.24
N THR A 112 -13.39 -3.92 -23.18
CA THR A 112 -14.26 -4.70 -24.09
C THR A 112 -15.30 -5.47 -23.30
N GLN A 113 -16.48 -5.70 -23.87
CA GLN A 113 -17.56 -6.41 -23.19
C GLN A 113 -17.14 -7.81 -22.71
N ARG A 114 -16.31 -8.50 -23.49
CA ARG A 114 -15.77 -9.80 -23.10
C ARG A 114 -14.87 -9.70 -21.86
N GLN A 115 -13.97 -8.72 -21.83
CA GLN A 115 -13.09 -8.51 -20.67
C GLN A 115 -13.87 -8.05 -19.43
N GLU A 116 -14.88 -7.20 -19.60
CA GLU A 116 -15.78 -6.81 -18.50
C GLU A 116 -16.55 -8.01 -17.92
N LEU A 117 -17.03 -8.94 -18.76
CA LEU A 117 -17.69 -10.17 -18.30
C LEU A 117 -16.73 -11.07 -17.52
N LEU A 118 -15.49 -11.23 -18.00
CA LEU A 118 -14.46 -12.00 -17.31
C LEU A 118 -14.10 -11.36 -15.96
N ALA A 119 -13.85 -10.05 -15.95
CA ALA A 119 -13.58 -9.29 -14.74
C ALA A 119 -14.73 -9.38 -13.74
N THR A 120 -15.99 -9.29 -14.19
CA THR A 120 -17.18 -9.46 -13.33
C THR A 120 -17.19 -10.84 -12.64
N LEU A 121 -16.87 -11.92 -13.36
CA LEU A 121 -16.78 -13.24 -12.74
C LEU A 121 -15.67 -13.31 -11.70
N LEU A 122 -14.49 -12.79 -12.02
CA LEU A 122 -13.35 -12.77 -11.09
C LEU A 122 -13.65 -11.90 -9.85
N HIS A 123 -14.31 -10.76 -10.03
CA HIS A 123 -14.78 -9.87 -8.96
C HIS A 123 -15.66 -10.63 -7.97
N GLU A 124 -16.72 -11.26 -8.47
CA GLU A 124 -17.68 -11.97 -7.64
C GLU A 124 -17.05 -13.19 -6.94
N LEU A 125 -16.18 -13.93 -7.64
CA LEU A 125 -15.41 -15.02 -7.03
C LEU A 125 -14.50 -14.51 -5.91
N THR A 126 -13.91 -13.32 -6.08
CA THR A 126 -13.07 -12.68 -5.06
C THR A 126 -13.87 -12.38 -3.79
N HIS A 127 -15.09 -11.88 -3.92
CA HIS A 127 -15.97 -11.71 -2.76
C HIS A 127 -16.25 -13.03 -2.03
N LEU A 128 -16.45 -14.13 -2.77
CA LEU A 128 -16.66 -15.44 -2.16
C LEU A 128 -15.42 -15.93 -1.41
N TYR A 129 -14.23 -15.75 -1.99
CA TYR A 129 -12.95 -16.07 -1.36
C TYR A 129 -12.71 -15.26 -0.09
N ASP A 130 -12.96 -13.96 -0.17
CA ASP A 130 -12.72 -13.05 0.94
C ASP A 130 -13.67 -13.30 2.12
N ARG A 131 -14.92 -13.68 1.84
CA ARG A 131 -15.91 -14.07 2.87
C ARG A 131 -15.63 -15.44 3.49
N ALA A 132 -14.80 -16.28 2.88
CA ALA A 132 -14.57 -17.65 3.32
C ALA A 132 -13.59 -17.80 4.51
N ARG A 133 -12.96 -16.71 4.99
CA ARG A 133 -12.05 -16.71 6.16
C ARG A 133 -10.91 -17.73 6.04
N LEU A 134 -10.24 -17.73 4.89
CA LEU A 134 -9.23 -18.72 4.48
C LEU A 134 -7.84 -18.44 5.10
N TRP A 135 -7.83 -18.07 6.39
CA TRP A 135 -6.63 -17.77 7.16
C TRP A 135 -5.76 -19.03 7.37
N SER A 136 -4.43 -18.84 7.35
CA SER A 136 -3.49 -19.90 7.75
C SER A 136 -3.74 -20.35 9.20
N ALA A 137 -3.21 -21.52 9.57
CA ALA A 137 -3.35 -22.02 10.94
C ALA A 137 -2.72 -21.08 11.98
N ALA A 138 -1.63 -20.40 11.63
CA ALA A 138 -0.96 -19.41 12.48
C ALA A 138 -1.82 -18.16 12.65
N GLU A 139 -2.34 -17.59 11.56
CA GLU A 139 -3.22 -16.41 11.60
C GLU A 139 -4.52 -16.70 12.37
N ARG A 140 -5.14 -17.87 12.15
CA ARG A 140 -6.33 -18.29 12.91
C ARG A 140 -6.08 -18.31 14.40
N ARG A 141 -4.95 -18.88 14.81
CA ARG A 141 -4.55 -18.94 16.22
C ARG A 141 -4.34 -17.52 16.76
N HIS A 142 -3.64 -16.67 16.03
CA HIS A 142 -3.37 -15.29 16.42
C HIS A 142 -4.66 -14.48 16.60
N ILE A 143 -5.55 -14.49 15.59
CA ILE A 143 -6.85 -13.82 15.64
C ILE A 143 -7.68 -14.33 16.82
N SER A 144 -7.73 -15.65 17.04
CA SER A 144 -8.45 -16.25 18.16
C SER A 144 -7.90 -15.80 19.52
N GLN A 145 -6.57 -15.76 19.67
CA GLN A 145 -5.92 -15.32 20.90
C GLN A 145 -6.21 -13.84 21.18
N CYS A 146 -6.13 -12.99 20.15
CA CYS A 146 -6.44 -11.58 20.28
C CYS A 146 -7.91 -11.35 20.66
N ARG A 147 -8.85 -12.08 20.06
CA ARG A 147 -10.27 -12.04 20.45
C ARG A 147 -10.50 -12.45 21.90
N GLN A 148 -9.85 -13.52 22.34
CA GLN A 148 -9.94 -13.98 23.73
C GLN A 148 -9.40 -12.93 24.71
N ARG A 149 -8.29 -12.26 24.36
CA ARG A 149 -7.74 -11.16 25.16
C ARG A 149 -8.70 -9.97 25.23
N VAL A 150 -9.31 -9.58 24.11
CA VAL A 150 -10.35 -8.54 24.09
C VAL A 150 -11.51 -8.91 24.99
N SER A 151 -12.02 -10.14 24.91
CA SER A 151 -13.17 -10.56 25.73
C SER A 151 -12.85 -10.63 27.24
N SER A 152 -11.59 -10.84 27.60
CA SER A 152 -11.18 -11.03 29.01
C SER A 152 -10.68 -9.74 29.66
N MET A 153 -9.97 -8.88 28.93
CA MET A 153 -9.31 -7.68 29.45
C MET A 153 -9.85 -6.38 28.87
N GLY A 154 -10.70 -6.45 27.84
CA GLY A 154 -11.12 -5.28 27.07
C GLY A 154 -10.04 -4.80 26.08
N LEU A 155 -10.26 -3.62 25.49
CA LEU A 155 -9.37 -3.05 24.47
C LEU A 155 -8.12 -2.37 25.06
N VAL A 156 -8.16 -2.00 26.34
CA VAL A 156 -7.06 -1.29 27.00
C VAL A 156 -6.00 -2.32 27.42
N GLY A 157 -4.74 -2.09 27.01
CA GLY A 157 -3.63 -2.98 27.35
C GLY A 157 -3.52 -4.22 26.46
N LEU A 158 -4.20 -4.24 25.30
CA LEU A 158 -3.99 -5.28 24.30
C LEU A 158 -2.52 -5.27 23.83
N PRO A 159 -1.93 -6.46 23.63
CA PRO A 159 -0.66 -6.58 22.94
C PRO A 159 -0.64 -5.85 21.60
N GLU A 160 0.53 -5.29 21.26
CA GLU A 160 0.73 -4.51 20.04
C GLU A 160 0.42 -5.29 18.76
N ASP A 161 0.76 -6.58 18.75
CA ASP A 161 0.52 -7.53 17.67
C ASP A 161 -0.97 -7.90 17.50
N CYS A 162 -1.83 -7.58 18.47
CA CYS A 162 -3.28 -7.75 18.34
C CYS A 162 -3.99 -6.57 17.64
N ARG A 163 -3.27 -5.50 17.31
CA ARG A 163 -3.85 -4.32 16.68
C ARG A 163 -4.41 -4.66 15.30
N GLY A 164 -5.71 -4.44 15.11
CA GLY A 164 -6.45 -4.79 13.89
C GLY A 164 -6.73 -6.28 13.70
N GLN A 165 -6.33 -7.16 14.64
CA GLN A 165 -6.50 -8.61 14.51
C GLN A 165 -7.82 -9.11 15.11
N SER A 166 -8.30 -8.48 16.19
CA SER A 166 -9.52 -8.91 16.88
C SER A 166 -10.78 -8.78 16.02
N GLU A 167 -10.79 -7.81 15.10
CA GLU A 167 -11.92 -7.45 14.25
C GLU A 167 -11.97 -8.21 12.91
N ARG A 168 -10.99 -9.07 12.61
CA ARG A 168 -10.88 -9.83 11.35
C ARG A 168 -12.09 -10.73 11.07
N ARG A 169 -12.93 -10.37 10.12
CA ARG A 169 -14.11 -11.10 9.61
C ARG A 169 -13.87 -11.73 8.25
N PHE A 170 -12.91 -11.23 7.48
CA PHE A 170 -12.64 -11.61 6.09
C PHE A 170 -11.21 -12.14 5.93
N THR A 171 -10.95 -12.79 4.79
CA THR A 171 -9.63 -13.32 4.46
C THR A 171 -8.62 -12.18 4.25
N LEU A 172 -8.99 -11.18 3.46
CA LEU A 172 -8.14 -10.10 2.96
C LEU A 172 -8.67 -8.70 3.29
N SER A 173 -9.96 -8.43 3.09
CA SER A 173 -10.47 -7.04 3.11
C SER A 173 -10.41 -6.32 4.45
N ASP A 174 -10.12 -7.04 5.53
CA ASP A 174 -9.82 -6.45 6.84
C ASP A 174 -8.42 -6.78 7.35
N ASP A 175 -7.54 -7.25 6.46
CA ASP A 175 -6.15 -7.47 6.79
C ASP A 175 -5.44 -6.13 7.11
N PRO A 176 -4.79 -6.00 8.28
CA PRO A 176 -4.19 -4.73 8.67
C PRO A 176 -3.12 -4.23 7.72
N ARG A 177 -2.34 -5.14 7.13
CA ARG A 177 -1.28 -4.79 6.18
C ARG A 177 -1.88 -4.35 4.85
N LEU A 178 -2.92 -5.04 4.38
CA LEU A 178 -3.63 -4.67 3.15
C LEU A 178 -4.33 -3.33 3.29
N LEU A 179 -5.05 -3.09 4.40
CA LEU A 179 -5.72 -1.82 4.65
C LEU A 179 -4.73 -0.63 4.67
N ASP A 180 -3.52 -0.83 5.20
CA ASP A 180 -2.46 0.18 5.18
C ASP A 180 -1.93 0.47 3.77
N LEU A 181 -1.94 -0.52 2.87
CA LEU A 181 -1.62 -0.32 1.44
C LEU A 181 -2.77 0.34 0.69
N ALA A 182 -3.99 -0.10 0.99
CA ALA A 182 -5.20 0.25 0.28
C ALA A 182 -5.63 1.70 0.52
N GLY A 183 -5.29 2.30 1.66
CA GLY A 183 -5.59 3.71 1.97
C GLY A 183 -6.42 3.91 3.22
N TRP A 184 -7.03 2.85 3.76
CA TRP A 184 -7.66 2.85 5.09
C TRP A 184 -6.62 2.64 6.18
N GLN A 185 -5.63 3.52 6.20
CA GLN A 185 -4.44 3.39 7.03
C GLN A 185 -4.79 3.55 8.51
N GLN A 186 -3.98 2.93 9.37
CA GLN A 186 -4.11 3.12 10.80
C GLN A 186 -3.82 4.58 11.21
N ARG A 187 -4.78 5.24 11.85
CA ARG A 187 -4.64 6.57 12.44
C ARG A 187 -3.65 6.56 13.60
N VAL A 188 -2.76 7.54 13.59
CA VAL A 188 -1.74 7.74 14.62
C VAL A 188 -2.38 8.47 15.81
N GLY A 189 -2.05 8.05 17.03
CA GLY A 189 -2.63 8.63 18.26
C GLY A 189 -4.05 8.17 18.58
N GLN A 190 -4.69 7.38 17.71
CA GLN A 190 -6.05 6.87 17.88
C GLN A 190 -6.12 5.35 18.10
N ARG A 191 -5.04 4.77 18.64
CA ARG A 191 -4.97 3.37 19.14
C ARG A 191 -5.57 2.33 18.18
N GLY A 192 -5.13 2.36 16.92
CA GLY A 192 -5.53 1.34 15.94
C GLY A 192 -6.80 1.66 15.15
N ALA A 193 -7.51 2.75 15.46
CA ALA A 193 -8.57 3.25 14.60
C ALA A 193 -8.03 3.52 13.19
N ARG A 194 -8.86 3.37 12.15
CA ARG A 194 -8.45 3.55 10.76
C ARG A 194 -9.09 4.79 10.15
N ASP A 195 -8.48 5.29 9.08
CA ASP A 195 -9.09 6.28 8.20
C ASP A 195 -10.38 5.69 7.60
N LEU A 196 -11.41 6.52 7.45
CA LEU A 196 -12.71 6.11 6.93
C LEU A 196 -12.80 6.28 5.41
N ASP A 197 -12.18 7.34 4.92
CA ASP A 197 -12.15 7.71 3.51
C ASP A 197 -10.81 7.30 2.88
N ASN A 198 -10.80 7.16 1.54
CA ASN A 198 -9.63 6.74 0.78
C ASN A 198 -9.23 7.79 -0.26
N GLY A 199 -8.14 8.51 0.01
CA GLY A 199 -7.62 9.58 -0.86
C GLY A 199 -6.72 9.11 -2.02
N GLN A 200 -6.62 7.82 -2.32
CA GLN A 200 -5.74 7.30 -3.39
C GLN A 200 -6.39 7.34 -4.79
N VAL A 201 -6.91 8.50 -5.19
CA VAL A 201 -7.75 8.66 -6.40
C VAL A 201 -6.94 8.70 -7.70
N ALA A 202 -5.81 9.41 -7.72
CA ALA A 202 -5.15 9.84 -8.96
C ALA A 202 -4.62 8.70 -9.85
N ARG A 203 -4.38 7.51 -9.27
CA ARG A 203 -3.94 6.30 -9.98
C ARG A 203 -4.86 5.10 -9.73
N SER A 204 -6.12 5.38 -9.43
CA SER A 204 -7.14 4.35 -9.39
C SER A 204 -7.40 3.81 -10.80
N PRO A 205 -7.29 2.49 -11.04
CA PRO A 205 -7.66 1.92 -12.34
C PRO A 205 -9.19 1.87 -12.51
N ASP A 206 -9.92 1.82 -11.40
CA ASP A 206 -11.38 1.93 -11.31
C ASP A 206 -11.76 2.52 -9.95
N SER A 207 -12.43 3.69 -9.98
CA SER A 207 -12.87 4.41 -8.79
C SER A 207 -13.75 3.58 -7.84
N TYR A 208 -14.37 2.51 -8.33
CA TYR A 208 -15.18 1.62 -7.50
C TYR A 208 -14.38 0.99 -6.35
N GLU A 209 -13.07 0.79 -6.53
CA GLU A 209 -12.18 0.26 -5.49
C GLU A 209 -12.18 1.11 -4.21
N LEU A 210 -12.49 2.40 -4.31
CA LEU A 210 -12.43 3.35 -3.20
C LEU A 210 -13.69 3.32 -2.32
N THR A 211 -14.74 2.61 -2.75
CA THR A 211 -16.05 2.58 -2.08
C THR A 211 -15.95 1.97 -0.69
N ASN A 212 -15.30 0.81 -0.57
CA ASN A 212 -15.02 0.15 0.69
C ASN A 212 -13.96 -0.96 0.50
N PRO A 213 -13.37 -1.51 1.58
CA PRO A 213 -12.32 -2.51 1.49
C PRO A 213 -12.70 -3.82 0.76
N LEU A 214 -13.98 -4.23 0.75
CA LEU A 214 -14.41 -5.44 0.03
C LEU A 214 -14.31 -5.23 -1.48
N GLU A 215 -14.77 -4.07 -1.96
CA GLU A 215 -14.64 -3.70 -3.38
C GLU A 215 -13.19 -3.48 -3.76
N PHE A 216 -12.41 -2.89 -2.86
CA PHE A 216 -10.98 -2.70 -3.09
C PHE A 216 -10.27 -4.01 -3.44
N VAL A 217 -10.51 -5.07 -2.66
CA VAL A 217 -9.89 -6.38 -2.89
C VAL A 217 -10.38 -7.00 -4.19
N ALA A 218 -11.68 -6.94 -4.47
CA ALA A 218 -12.26 -7.51 -5.68
C ALA A 218 -11.70 -6.83 -6.94
N VAL A 219 -11.77 -5.49 -7.00
CA VAL A 219 -11.24 -4.69 -8.11
C VAL A 219 -9.74 -4.94 -8.29
N ASN A 220 -8.94 -4.86 -7.22
CA ASN A 220 -7.49 -5.04 -7.36
C ASN A 220 -7.11 -6.48 -7.74
N LEU A 221 -7.90 -7.49 -7.36
CA LEU A 221 -7.62 -8.86 -7.80
C LEU A 221 -7.95 -9.04 -9.28
N GLU A 222 -9.02 -8.43 -9.81
CA GLU A 222 -9.27 -8.43 -11.26
C GLU A 222 -8.08 -7.88 -12.04
N TYR A 223 -7.59 -6.69 -11.66
CA TYR A 223 -6.46 -6.07 -12.33
C TYR A 223 -5.17 -6.86 -12.13
N PHE A 224 -4.92 -7.42 -10.95
CA PHE A 224 -3.78 -8.29 -10.74
C PHE A 224 -3.77 -9.47 -11.71
N LEU A 225 -4.94 -10.06 -11.99
CA LEU A 225 -5.08 -11.23 -12.86
C LEU A 225 -5.13 -10.89 -14.35
N LEU A 226 -5.73 -9.76 -14.72
CA LEU A 226 -6.06 -9.43 -16.11
C LEU A 226 -5.17 -8.34 -16.74
N ASP A 227 -4.47 -7.53 -15.93
CA ASP A 227 -3.59 -6.47 -16.42
C ASP A 227 -2.09 -6.84 -16.27
N PRO A 228 -1.39 -7.13 -17.39
CA PRO A 228 0.04 -7.43 -17.37
C PRO A 228 0.91 -6.31 -16.80
N SER A 229 0.45 -5.06 -16.84
CA SER A 229 1.14 -3.89 -16.27
C SER A 229 0.88 -3.68 -14.78
N TYR A 230 0.03 -4.47 -14.11
CA TYR A 230 -0.43 -4.20 -12.75
C TYR A 230 0.72 -4.09 -11.75
N ALA A 231 1.69 -5.01 -11.83
CA ALA A 231 2.85 -5.03 -10.95
C ALA A 231 3.74 -3.77 -11.07
N CYS A 232 3.76 -3.13 -12.24
CA CYS A 232 4.52 -1.89 -12.45
C CYS A 232 3.72 -0.68 -11.96
N ARG A 233 2.39 -0.73 -12.06
CA ARG A 233 1.51 0.36 -11.58
C ARG A 233 1.36 0.36 -10.06
N ARG A 234 1.27 -0.82 -9.44
CA ARG A 234 0.99 -1.05 -8.01
C ARG A 234 1.93 -2.11 -7.41
N PRO A 235 3.25 -1.88 -7.41
CA PRO A 235 4.23 -2.87 -6.94
C PRO A 235 3.98 -3.37 -5.51
N SER A 236 3.51 -2.51 -4.59
CA SER A 236 3.27 -2.93 -3.21
C SER A 236 2.10 -3.92 -3.08
N LEU A 237 1.01 -3.68 -3.80
CA LEU A 237 -0.17 -4.56 -3.79
C LEU A 237 0.10 -5.85 -4.58
N ALA A 238 0.77 -5.75 -5.73
CA ALA A 238 1.14 -6.93 -6.51
C ALA A 238 2.05 -7.88 -5.71
N ARG A 239 2.99 -7.33 -4.94
CA ARG A 239 3.83 -8.11 -4.03
C ARG A 239 3.00 -8.75 -2.92
N TYR A 240 2.09 -8.01 -2.29
CA TYR A 240 1.19 -8.55 -1.25
C TYR A 240 0.35 -9.73 -1.77
N LEU A 241 -0.26 -9.58 -2.95
CA LEU A 241 -1.08 -10.64 -3.55
C LEU A 241 -0.23 -11.86 -3.95
N ARG A 242 0.98 -11.63 -4.49
CA ARG A 242 1.92 -12.70 -4.80
C ARG A 242 2.34 -13.49 -3.57
N GLU A 243 2.64 -12.81 -2.46
CA GLU A 243 2.99 -13.44 -1.18
C GLU A 243 1.80 -14.23 -0.61
N HIS A 244 0.59 -13.66 -0.68
CA HIS A 244 -0.63 -14.32 -0.20
C HIS A 244 -0.96 -15.61 -0.97
N PHE A 245 -0.89 -15.55 -2.31
CA PHE A 245 -1.23 -16.68 -3.17
C PHE A 245 -0.06 -17.63 -3.43
N ASP A 246 1.18 -17.24 -3.11
CA ASP A 246 2.42 -17.92 -3.52
C ASP A 246 2.48 -18.15 -5.04
N TRP A 247 1.98 -17.15 -5.78
CA TRP A 247 1.77 -17.22 -7.22
C TRP A 247 1.56 -15.82 -7.80
N ALA A 248 1.97 -15.62 -9.05
CA ALA A 248 1.65 -14.41 -9.81
C ALA A 248 1.36 -14.76 -11.28
N PRO A 249 0.47 -14.00 -11.96
CA PRO A 249 0.25 -14.16 -13.38
C PRO A 249 1.45 -13.62 -14.18
N PRO A 250 1.54 -13.93 -15.48
CA PRO A 250 2.52 -13.31 -16.37
C PRO A 250 2.39 -11.78 -16.32
N SER A 251 3.50 -11.09 -16.09
CA SER A 251 3.57 -9.63 -16.04
C SER A 251 4.54 -9.09 -17.08
N GLU A 252 4.30 -7.85 -17.50
CA GLU A 252 5.26 -7.10 -18.31
C GLU A 252 6.52 -6.76 -17.49
N PRO A 253 7.70 -6.62 -18.15
CA PRO A 253 8.90 -6.16 -17.47
C PRO A 253 8.74 -4.71 -16.98
N CYS A 254 8.89 -4.49 -15.68
CA CYS A 254 8.89 -3.15 -15.11
C CYS A 254 10.26 -2.48 -15.23
N THR A 255 10.29 -1.15 -15.34
CA THR A 255 11.53 -0.40 -15.12
C THR A 255 11.95 -0.54 -13.67
N SER A 256 13.26 -0.66 -13.42
CA SER A 256 13.80 -0.79 -12.05
C SER A 256 13.79 0.52 -11.27
N ASP A 257 13.69 1.65 -11.96
CA ASP A 257 13.67 2.98 -11.38
C ASP A 257 12.27 3.60 -11.34
N TYR A 258 12.07 4.47 -10.35
CA TYR A 258 10.81 5.15 -10.10
C TYR A 258 10.89 6.62 -10.55
N PRO A 259 10.00 7.07 -11.45
CA PRO A 259 9.91 8.47 -11.78
C PRO A 259 9.35 9.25 -10.58
N TYR A 260 9.79 10.49 -10.40
CA TYR A 260 9.21 11.44 -9.45
C TYR A 260 9.23 12.85 -10.03
N LEU A 261 8.24 13.67 -9.66
CA LEU A 261 8.25 15.08 -9.97
C LEU A 261 9.25 15.77 -9.04
N ASN A 262 10.31 16.32 -9.62
CA ASN A 262 11.28 17.10 -8.87
C ASN A 262 10.67 18.46 -8.54
N ALA A 263 10.29 18.67 -7.28
CA ALA A 263 9.75 19.93 -6.78
C ALA A 263 10.86 20.94 -6.39
N GLY A 264 12.01 20.83 -7.06
CA GLY A 264 13.14 21.73 -6.95
C GLY A 264 12.78 23.17 -7.36
N ARG A 265 13.39 24.16 -6.72
CA ARG A 265 13.26 25.58 -7.11
C ARG A 265 14.03 25.93 -8.39
N ASP A 266 14.92 25.05 -8.85
CA ASP A 266 15.70 25.25 -10.06
C ASP A 266 14.98 24.65 -11.29
N PHE A 267 14.36 25.54 -12.08
CA PHE A 267 13.67 25.19 -13.32
C PHE A 267 14.60 24.71 -14.44
N ALA A 268 15.92 24.78 -14.27
CA ALA A 268 16.90 24.21 -15.20
C ALA A 268 17.10 22.69 -15.00
N VAL A 269 16.67 22.14 -13.86
CA VAL A 269 16.69 20.69 -13.61
C VAL A 269 15.51 20.03 -14.33
N GLN A 270 15.73 18.84 -14.90
CA GLN A 270 14.63 18.10 -15.53
C GLN A 270 13.47 17.92 -14.52
N PRO A 271 12.23 18.31 -14.89
CA PRO A 271 11.09 18.28 -13.97
C PRO A 271 10.75 16.86 -13.51
N LEU A 272 11.13 15.84 -14.29
CA LEU A 272 10.96 14.43 -13.94
C LEU A 272 12.32 13.80 -13.59
N GLY A 273 12.54 13.52 -12.31
CA GLY A 273 13.67 12.73 -11.84
C GLY A 273 13.37 11.23 -11.90
N ARG A 274 14.42 10.40 -11.87
CA ARG A 274 14.30 8.94 -11.77
C ARG A 274 15.16 8.44 -10.61
N LEU A 275 14.56 7.67 -9.71
CA LEU A 275 15.22 7.10 -8.54
C LEU A 275 15.35 5.59 -8.71
N ASP A 276 16.59 5.12 -8.80
CA ASP A 276 16.92 3.70 -8.70
C ASP A 276 17.00 3.30 -7.21
N PRO A 277 16.13 2.41 -6.71
CA PRO A 277 16.19 1.92 -5.34
C PRO A 277 17.54 1.31 -4.96
N GLU A 278 18.29 0.71 -5.90
CA GLU A 278 19.61 0.12 -5.64
C GLU A 278 20.64 1.16 -5.16
N ARG A 279 20.49 2.42 -5.58
CA ARG A 279 21.36 3.52 -5.17
C ARG A 279 21.06 4.08 -3.80
N VAL A 280 19.92 3.76 -3.20
CA VAL A 280 19.57 4.24 -1.85
C VAL A 280 20.33 3.40 -0.83
N TYR A 281 21.32 3.99 -0.16
CA TYR A 281 22.12 3.31 0.86
C TYR A 281 21.33 3.08 2.14
N GLU A 282 20.67 4.12 2.64
CA GLU A 282 19.90 4.11 3.88
C GLU A 282 18.85 5.23 3.85
N VAL A 283 17.96 5.21 4.85
CA VAL A 283 16.93 6.22 5.04
C VAL A 283 17.09 6.82 6.43
N ASP A 284 17.17 8.15 6.49
CA ASP A 284 17.24 8.89 7.74
C ASP A 284 15.87 9.50 8.05
N TYR A 285 15.53 9.52 9.34
CA TYR A 285 14.53 10.42 9.87
C TYR A 285 15.13 11.83 9.94
N LEU A 286 14.67 12.72 9.05
CA LEU A 286 15.15 14.09 8.97
C LEU A 286 14.22 14.99 9.77
N LEU A 287 14.76 15.60 10.81
CA LEU A 287 14.02 16.42 11.77
C LEU A 287 14.54 17.86 11.75
N ALA A 288 13.68 18.81 11.42
CA ALA A 288 13.92 20.20 11.73
C ALA A 288 13.60 20.45 13.21
N GLU A 289 14.59 20.89 13.98
CA GLU A 289 14.46 21.08 15.44
C GLU A 289 13.41 22.14 15.79
N ALA A 290 12.91 22.11 17.01
CA ALA A 290 11.94 23.10 17.47
C ALA A 290 12.52 24.51 17.48
N ASN A 291 11.67 25.54 17.30
CA ASN A 291 12.06 26.94 17.53
C ASN A 291 11.00 27.67 18.38
N ASP A 292 11.29 28.95 18.68
CA ASP A 292 10.44 29.80 19.53
C ASP A 292 9.10 30.21 18.87
N ALA A 293 8.93 30.00 17.56
CA ALA A 293 7.69 30.32 16.86
C ALA A 293 6.62 29.25 17.15
N TRP A 294 5.40 29.70 17.49
CA TRP A 294 4.28 28.84 17.90
C TRP A 294 4.05 27.62 17.00
N MET A 295 4.17 27.77 15.68
CA MET A 295 3.93 26.70 14.70
C MET A 295 5.08 25.68 14.57
N SER A 296 6.29 25.99 15.03
CA SER A 296 7.46 25.11 14.88
C SER A 296 7.99 24.58 16.22
N ARG A 297 7.23 24.74 17.31
CA ARG A 297 7.63 24.31 18.67
C ARG A 297 7.85 22.81 18.85
N TRP A 298 7.35 22.00 17.91
CA TRP A 298 7.37 20.54 18.01
C TRP A 298 8.24 19.85 16.96
N GLY A 299 8.93 20.64 16.13
CA GLY A 299 9.74 20.15 15.02
C GLY A 299 8.95 19.95 13.72
N HIS A 300 9.65 19.59 12.64
CA HIS A 300 9.04 19.11 11.39
C HIS A 300 9.79 17.85 10.92
N SER A 301 9.05 16.77 10.66
CA SER A 301 9.64 15.49 10.25
C SER A 301 9.50 15.22 8.77
N MET A 302 10.56 14.67 8.20
CA MET A 302 10.68 14.23 6.83
C MET A 302 11.49 12.92 6.81
N LEU A 303 11.62 12.30 5.64
CA LEU A 303 12.59 11.21 5.43
C LEU A 303 13.64 11.66 4.42
N ARG A 304 14.92 11.49 4.75
CA ARG A 304 16.01 11.67 3.79
C ARG A 304 16.39 10.31 3.21
N LEU A 305 16.41 10.22 1.89
CA LEU A 305 17.01 9.13 1.15
C LEU A 305 18.49 9.46 0.95
N VAL A 306 19.38 8.65 1.54
CA VAL A 306 20.83 8.75 1.32
C VAL A 306 21.14 8.00 0.03
N VAL A 307 21.26 8.74 -1.07
CA VAL A 307 21.43 8.21 -2.42
C VAL A 307 22.89 8.34 -2.85
N CYS A 308 23.50 7.21 -3.22
CA CYS A 308 24.85 7.18 -3.75
C CYS A 308 24.94 7.88 -5.12
N ALA A 309 26.06 8.54 -5.38
CA ALA A 309 26.39 9.08 -6.69
C ALA A 309 26.39 7.99 -7.78
N PRO A 310 26.07 8.32 -9.05
CA PRO A 310 26.15 7.38 -10.14
C PRO A 310 27.54 6.70 -10.21
N GLY A 311 27.56 5.37 -10.26
CA GLY A 311 28.79 4.58 -10.28
C GLY A 311 29.47 4.38 -8.92
N ARG A 312 29.00 5.02 -7.84
CA ARG A 312 29.51 4.75 -6.48
C ARG A 312 28.91 3.45 -5.94
N PRO A 313 29.75 2.52 -5.42
CA PRO A 313 29.26 1.36 -4.69
C PRO A 313 28.47 1.79 -3.43
N ARG A 314 27.36 1.10 -3.18
CA ARG A 314 26.52 1.38 -2.01
C ARG A 314 27.28 1.14 -0.70
N GLY A 315 27.36 2.16 0.15
CA GLY A 315 28.07 2.10 1.43
C GLY A 315 28.08 3.45 2.18
N PRO A 316 28.76 3.53 3.34
CA PRO A 316 28.79 4.73 4.18
C PRO A 316 29.21 6.02 3.45
N ASP A 317 30.11 5.90 2.47
CA ASP A 317 30.60 7.02 1.68
C ASP A 317 29.51 7.74 0.89
N CYS A 318 28.36 7.08 0.63
CA CYS A 318 27.23 7.71 -0.03
C CYS A 318 26.70 8.91 0.76
N ARG A 319 26.93 8.99 2.08
CA ARG A 319 26.56 10.17 2.89
C ARG A 319 27.23 11.47 2.44
N LEU A 320 28.36 11.38 1.74
CA LEU A 320 29.09 12.54 1.23
C LEU A 320 28.53 13.06 -0.10
N ASP A 321 27.66 12.29 -0.76
CA ASP A 321 27.06 12.63 -2.05
C ASP A 321 25.79 13.50 -1.89
N LEU A 322 25.89 14.59 -1.11
CA LEU A 322 24.76 15.41 -0.68
C LEU A 322 23.87 15.91 -1.82
N GLU A 323 24.45 16.18 -2.99
CA GLU A 323 23.75 16.66 -4.19
C GLU A 323 22.77 15.62 -4.77
N HIS A 324 22.95 14.34 -4.47
CA HIS A 324 22.10 13.25 -4.95
C HIS A 324 21.01 12.87 -3.95
N HIS A 325 21.09 13.35 -2.71
CA HIS A 325 20.14 13.01 -1.68
C HIS A 325 18.78 13.66 -1.93
N LEU A 326 17.74 12.91 -1.60
CA LEU A 326 16.36 13.33 -1.75
C LEU A 326 15.68 13.36 -0.39
N VAL A 327 14.71 14.24 -0.24
CA VAL A 327 13.88 14.37 0.95
C VAL A 327 12.44 14.12 0.57
N LEU A 328 11.82 13.16 1.24
CA LEU A 328 10.40 12.88 1.22
C LEU A 328 9.73 13.75 2.29
N SER A 329 8.92 14.72 1.86
CA SER A 329 8.29 15.70 2.74
C SER A 329 6.81 15.82 2.43
N TYR A 330 5.95 15.54 3.42
CA TYR A 330 4.53 15.83 3.32
C TYR A 330 4.30 17.32 3.54
N ARG A 331 3.73 18.00 2.55
CA ARG A 331 3.40 19.44 2.60
C ARG A 331 1.93 19.66 2.23
N ALA A 332 1.35 20.76 2.71
CA ALA A 332 0.03 21.21 2.27
C ALA A 332 0.15 21.81 0.86
N PHE A 333 -0.66 21.33 -0.09
CA PHE A 333 -0.66 21.80 -1.47
C PHE A 333 -1.74 22.88 -1.69
N VAL A 334 -1.34 24.15 -1.72
CA VAL A 334 -2.21 25.23 -2.19
C VAL A 334 -2.07 25.28 -3.72
N GLY A 335 -3.19 25.20 -4.46
CA GLY A 335 -3.20 25.19 -5.93
C GLY A 335 -2.63 26.45 -6.60
N ASP A 336 -2.15 27.41 -5.82
CA ASP A 336 -1.43 28.61 -6.26
C ASP A 336 -0.03 28.66 -5.65
N LEU A 337 0.90 29.20 -6.44
CA LEU A 337 2.34 29.35 -6.22
C LEU A 337 2.76 30.23 -5.00
N GLN A 338 1.99 30.25 -3.92
CA GLN A 338 2.34 30.91 -2.67
C GLN A 338 1.96 30.05 -1.46
N LEU A 339 3.00 29.65 -0.71
CA LEU A 339 2.91 29.02 0.61
C LEU A 339 2.31 30.03 1.60
N SER A 340 0.98 30.08 1.75
CA SER A 340 0.33 30.80 2.85
C SER A 340 0.20 29.88 4.07
N SER A 341 0.96 30.18 5.13
CA SER A 341 1.02 29.37 6.36
C SER A 341 -0.24 29.41 7.23
N TRP A 342 -1.29 30.13 6.85
CA TRP A 342 -2.49 30.35 7.68
C TRP A 342 -3.71 29.54 7.27
N ASP A 343 -3.81 29.10 6.01
CA ASP A 343 -5.03 28.44 5.49
C ASP A 343 -5.03 26.91 5.66
N GLY A 344 -3.94 26.32 6.19
CA GLY A 344 -3.88 24.89 6.53
C GLY A 344 -4.78 24.50 7.71
N LEU A 345 -5.23 25.47 8.52
CA LEU A 345 -6.07 25.26 9.71
C LEU A 345 -7.53 24.91 9.40
N THR A 346 -8.01 25.19 8.18
CA THR A 346 -9.42 25.01 7.78
C THR A 346 -9.71 23.71 7.01
N GLY A 347 -8.68 22.96 6.61
CA GLY A 347 -8.85 21.67 5.94
C GLY A 347 -9.00 21.72 4.41
N VAL A 348 -8.66 22.82 3.76
CA VAL A 348 -9.05 23.10 2.35
C VAL A 348 -8.06 22.58 1.30
N TYR A 349 -6.91 22.01 1.71
CA TYR A 349 -5.84 21.63 0.78
C TYR A 349 -5.42 20.19 0.95
N PRO A 350 -5.11 19.45 -0.12
CA PRO A 350 -4.64 18.08 0.02
C PRO A 350 -3.19 18.04 0.52
N SER A 351 -2.87 17.05 1.36
CA SER A 351 -1.49 16.71 1.71
C SER A 351 -0.91 15.86 0.59
N ARG A 352 0.25 16.25 0.06
CA ARG A 352 0.95 15.45 -0.94
C ARG A 352 2.37 15.17 -0.49
N LEU A 353 2.88 14.01 -0.90
CA LEU A 353 4.26 13.62 -0.68
C LEU A 353 5.12 14.31 -1.75
N PHE A 354 5.98 15.24 -1.35
CA PHE A 354 6.95 15.87 -2.24
C PHE A 354 8.29 15.16 -2.17
N VAL A 355 8.97 15.10 -3.31
CA VAL A 355 10.37 14.65 -3.42
C VAL A 355 11.22 15.87 -3.75
N LEU A 356 12.11 16.23 -2.83
CA LEU A 356 12.89 17.47 -2.87
C LEU A 356 14.39 17.19 -2.82
N PRO A 357 15.24 17.97 -3.50
CA PRO A 357 16.68 17.92 -3.27
C PRO A 357 17.03 18.28 -1.82
N LEU A 358 17.97 17.55 -1.22
CA LEU A 358 18.39 17.81 0.17
C LEU A 358 18.91 19.24 0.37
N GLU A 359 19.68 19.77 -0.58
CA GLU A 359 20.23 21.13 -0.53
C GLU A 359 19.13 22.19 -0.35
N GLN A 360 18.02 22.06 -1.08
CA GLN A 360 16.88 22.97 -0.95
C GLN A 360 16.30 22.94 0.46
N VAL A 361 16.17 21.75 1.06
CA VAL A 361 15.63 21.58 2.42
C VAL A 361 16.59 22.14 3.46
N ILE A 362 17.90 21.94 3.29
CA ILE A 362 18.93 22.54 4.14
C ILE A 362 18.80 24.06 4.10
N ASP A 363 18.72 24.66 2.93
CA ASP A 363 18.61 26.11 2.79
C ASP A 363 17.32 26.68 3.39
N GLU A 364 16.19 26.02 3.13
CA GLU A 364 14.89 26.38 3.69
C GLU A 364 14.92 26.40 5.23
N TYR A 365 15.41 25.35 5.89
CA TYR A 365 15.40 25.32 7.34
C TYR A 365 16.55 26.09 7.99
N THR A 366 17.78 25.96 7.49
CA THR A 366 18.96 26.53 8.17
C THR A 366 19.14 28.02 7.92
N LYS A 367 18.77 28.52 6.73
CA LYS A 367 18.97 29.93 6.34
C LYS A 367 17.69 30.76 6.42
N VAL A 368 16.53 30.19 6.05
CA VAL A 368 15.25 30.92 6.03
C VAL A 368 14.51 30.78 7.36
N GLU A 369 14.24 29.56 7.82
CA GLU A 369 13.56 29.35 9.11
C GLU A 369 14.49 29.47 10.33
N LEU A 370 15.81 29.51 10.11
CA LEU A 370 16.84 29.60 11.15
C LEU A 370 16.75 28.48 12.18
N ARG A 371 16.57 27.25 11.71
CA ARG A 371 16.46 26.00 12.47
C ARG A 371 17.54 25.01 12.05
N SER A 372 18.09 24.28 13.00
CA SER A 372 19.00 23.18 12.69
C SER A 372 18.22 21.96 12.20
N LEU A 373 18.88 21.11 11.42
CA LEU A 373 18.37 19.83 10.97
C LEU A 373 19.19 18.70 11.60
N ALA A 374 18.51 17.69 12.13
CA ALA A 374 19.08 16.41 12.54
C ALA A 374 18.67 15.32 11.55
N SER A 375 19.61 14.54 11.04
CA SER A 375 19.42 13.46 10.08
C SER A 375 19.79 12.15 10.76
N VAL A 376 18.81 11.43 11.30
CA VAL A 376 19.03 10.26 12.14
C VAL A 376 18.79 8.96 11.37
N PRO A 377 19.76 8.05 11.24
CA PRO A 377 19.58 6.78 10.53
C PRO A 377 18.45 5.95 11.10
N LEU A 378 17.59 5.44 10.23
CA LEU A 378 16.64 4.38 10.58
C LEU A 378 17.28 3.00 10.38
N ARG A 379 17.05 2.10 11.33
CA ARG A 379 17.55 0.72 11.29
C ARG A 379 16.63 -0.16 10.45
N LEU A 380 16.66 0.08 9.14
CA LEU A 380 15.93 -0.67 8.12
C LEU A 380 16.83 -1.69 7.42
N SER A 381 16.29 -2.88 7.17
CA SER A 381 16.91 -3.84 6.26
C SER A 381 16.89 -3.33 4.84
N ARG A 382 17.74 -3.92 3.99
CA ARG A 382 17.82 -3.56 2.58
C ARG A 382 16.47 -3.66 1.86
N ASN A 383 15.72 -4.72 2.15
CA ASN A 383 14.40 -4.94 1.58
C ASN A 383 13.37 -3.90 2.06
N GLU A 384 13.42 -3.49 3.34
CA GLU A 384 12.56 -2.42 3.86
C GLU A 384 12.86 -1.07 3.20
N VAL A 385 14.13 -0.75 2.91
CA VAL A 385 14.52 0.45 2.17
C VAL A 385 13.92 0.45 0.76
N GLU A 386 14.08 -0.65 0.01
CA GLU A 386 13.52 -0.78 -1.34
C GLU A 386 12.00 -0.66 -1.36
N GLN A 387 11.31 -1.37 -0.45
CA GLN A 387 9.86 -1.31 -0.37
C GLN A 387 9.36 0.08 0.06
N LEU A 388 10.08 0.76 0.96
CA LEU A 388 9.76 2.13 1.35
C LEU A 388 9.91 3.10 0.18
N VAL A 389 10.96 2.97 -0.63
CA VAL A 389 11.18 3.78 -1.83
C VAL A 389 10.07 3.54 -2.86
N ALA A 390 9.74 2.27 -3.14
CA ALA A 390 8.65 1.92 -4.04
C ALA A 390 7.30 2.49 -3.55
N ARG A 391 7.02 2.36 -2.25
CA ARG A 391 5.80 2.89 -1.65
C ARG A 391 5.74 4.42 -1.69
N ALA A 392 6.87 5.09 -1.45
CA ALA A 392 6.95 6.54 -1.56
C ALA A 392 6.66 7.01 -2.99
N ALA A 393 7.18 6.32 -4.00
CA ALA A 393 6.88 6.61 -5.40
C ALA A 393 5.39 6.37 -5.73
N GLU A 394 4.79 5.28 -5.25
CA GLU A 394 3.35 5.04 -5.39
C GLU A 394 2.53 6.18 -4.79
N GLN A 395 2.83 6.58 -3.54
CA GLN A 395 2.12 7.65 -2.83
C GLN A 395 2.29 9.01 -3.50
N HIS A 396 3.50 9.33 -3.98
CA HIS A 396 3.80 10.58 -4.67
C HIS A 396 2.88 10.81 -5.89
N TRP A 397 2.53 9.76 -6.62
CA TRP A 397 1.70 9.87 -7.82
C TRP A 397 0.21 9.56 -7.60
N SER A 398 -0.17 8.93 -6.49
CA SER A 398 -1.52 8.41 -6.29
C SER A 398 -2.33 9.15 -5.23
N TYR A 399 -1.65 9.81 -4.28
CA TYR A 399 -2.28 10.35 -3.08
C TYR A 399 -2.70 11.81 -3.26
N ASP A 400 -3.99 12.07 -3.03
CA ASP A 400 -4.59 13.39 -2.92
C ASP A 400 -5.54 13.41 -1.71
N GLY A 401 -5.00 13.31 -0.49
CA GLY A 401 -5.80 13.20 0.73
C GLY A 401 -6.04 14.54 1.43
N ASP A 402 -7.20 14.70 2.07
CA ASP A 402 -7.60 15.92 2.78
C ASP A 402 -6.65 16.22 3.97
N TYR A 403 -5.97 17.38 3.96
CA TYR A 403 -5.07 17.79 5.05
C TYR A 403 -5.85 18.51 6.16
N TYR A 404 -5.91 17.92 7.35
CA TYR A 404 -6.29 18.63 8.57
C TYR A 404 -5.05 18.89 9.43
N PHE A 405 -4.73 20.16 9.69
CA PHE A 405 -3.56 20.60 10.49
C PHE A 405 -3.45 19.97 11.89
N VAL A 406 -4.56 19.47 12.43
CA VAL A 406 -4.63 18.86 13.79
C VAL A 406 -4.49 17.34 13.78
N SER A 407 -4.77 16.64 12.66
CA SER A 407 -4.78 15.16 12.60
C SER A 407 -3.90 14.51 11.53
N ASN A 408 -3.47 15.25 10.49
CA ASN A 408 -2.59 14.78 9.40
C ASN A 408 -1.32 15.65 9.33
N ASN A 409 -0.57 15.71 10.43
CA ASN A 409 0.70 16.44 10.44
C ASN A 409 1.83 15.60 9.82
N CYS A 410 2.97 16.25 9.57
CA CYS A 410 4.15 15.61 8.97
C CYS A 410 4.62 14.32 9.66
N ALA A 411 4.49 14.20 10.98
CA ALA A 411 4.89 12.99 11.73
C ALA A 411 3.88 11.85 11.53
N VAL A 412 2.58 12.17 11.49
CA VAL A 412 1.52 11.21 11.21
C VAL A 412 1.70 10.59 9.83
N GLU A 413 1.85 11.41 8.80
CA GLU A 413 2.00 10.93 7.42
C GLU A 413 3.32 10.19 7.20
N THR A 414 4.42 10.68 7.80
CA THR A 414 5.70 9.97 7.80
C THR A 414 5.57 8.58 8.44
N LEU A 415 4.87 8.46 9.57
CA LEU A 415 4.67 7.15 10.21
C LEU A 415 3.76 6.23 9.39
N LYS A 416 2.70 6.75 8.76
CA LYS A 416 1.85 5.97 7.83
C LYS A 416 2.66 5.44 6.64
N LEU A 417 3.55 6.27 6.07
CA LEU A 417 4.46 5.87 5.01
C LEU A 417 5.45 4.79 5.49
N LEU A 418 6.08 4.98 6.65
CA LEU A 418 7.01 4.00 7.22
C LEU A 418 6.32 2.66 7.48
N ARG A 419 5.12 2.63 8.06
CA ARG A 419 4.33 1.40 8.29
C ARG A 419 3.98 0.70 6.98
N SER A 420 3.38 1.43 6.03
CA SER A 420 2.91 0.83 4.78
C SER A 420 4.04 0.48 3.82
N GLY A 421 5.16 1.20 3.88
CA GLY A 421 6.34 0.99 3.04
C GLY A 421 7.24 -0.13 3.53
N THR A 422 7.46 -0.27 4.84
CA THR A 422 8.37 -1.30 5.38
C THR A 422 7.65 -2.59 5.77
N GLY A 423 6.37 -2.52 6.15
CA GLY A 423 5.67 -3.66 6.75
C GLY A 423 6.26 -4.14 8.08
N ASN A 424 7.11 -3.33 8.73
CA ASN A 424 7.80 -3.73 9.97
C ASN A 424 6.84 -3.70 11.17
N PRO A 425 6.62 -4.82 11.86
CA PRO A 425 5.64 -4.89 12.93
C PRO A 425 5.98 -3.99 14.13
N ARG A 426 7.25 -3.65 14.33
CA ARG A 426 7.70 -2.76 15.41
C ARG A 426 7.22 -1.31 15.23
N LEU A 427 6.85 -0.91 14.00
CA LEU A 427 6.31 0.43 13.68
C LEU A 427 4.78 0.52 13.85
N HIS A 428 4.05 -0.61 13.82
CA HIS A 428 2.58 -0.60 13.87
C HIS A 428 2.04 0.01 15.17
N ALA A 429 2.76 -0.17 16.28
CA ALA A 429 2.32 0.29 17.59
C ALA A 429 2.82 1.67 18.00
N LEU A 430 3.74 2.29 17.25
CA LEU A 430 4.15 3.67 17.50
C LEU A 430 2.94 4.59 17.32
N ASP A 431 2.64 5.50 18.24
CA ASP A 431 1.44 6.35 18.11
C ASP A 431 1.72 7.85 18.39
N SER A 432 2.97 8.29 18.25
CA SER A 432 3.32 9.70 18.44
C SER A 432 2.88 10.55 17.24
N ILE A 433 2.11 11.59 17.53
CA ILE A 433 1.76 12.65 16.56
C ILE A 433 2.80 13.77 16.54
N LEU A 434 3.80 13.76 17.42
CA LEU A 434 4.84 14.79 17.49
C LEU A 434 6.11 14.30 16.80
N PRO A 435 6.76 15.10 15.94
CA PRO A 435 8.02 14.75 15.29
C PRO A 435 9.11 14.26 16.26
N ASN A 436 9.48 15.08 17.25
CA ASN A 436 10.52 14.70 18.22
C ASN A 436 10.12 13.46 19.01
N GLY A 437 8.87 13.40 19.48
CA GLY A 437 8.38 12.24 20.24
C GLY A 437 8.35 10.96 19.41
N LEU A 438 8.14 11.05 18.08
CA LEU A 438 8.22 9.90 17.20
C LEU A 438 9.66 9.39 17.09
N LEU A 439 10.63 10.30 16.94
CA LEU A 439 12.05 9.95 16.93
C LEU A 439 12.48 9.30 18.25
N GLU A 440 12.12 9.89 19.40
CA GLU A 440 12.40 9.33 20.72
C GLU A 440 11.84 7.92 20.89
N LEU A 441 10.60 7.68 20.45
CA LEU A 441 10.00 6.33 20.50
C LEU A 441 10.70 5.34 19.57
N MET A 442 11.14 5.79 18.38
CA MET A 442 11.88 4.92 17.45
C MET A 442 13.25 4.57 18.03
N ASP A 443 13.98 5.53 18.59
CA ASP A 443 15.27 5.30 19.24
C ASP A 443 15.15 4.35 20.44
N ALA A 444 14.18 4.59 21.32
CA ALA A 444 13.89 3.73 22.47
C ALA A 444 13.54 2.28 22.10
N ARG A 445 13.04 2.05 20.87
CA ARG A 445 12.76 0.72 20.30
C ARG A 445 13.87 0.17 19.42
N GLY A 446 15.01 0.85 19.33
CA GLY A 446 16.14 0.48 18.49
C GLY A 446 15.79 0.47 16.99
N LEU A 447 14.90 1.36 16.57
CA LEU A 447 14.49 1.58 15.18
C LEU A 447 15.18 2.80 14.55
N ALA A 448 15.72 3.69 15.37
CA ALA A 448 16.56 4.82 14.96
C ALA A 448 17.89 4.78 15.75
N ASP A 449 18.90 5.49 15.26
CA ASP A 449 20.20 5.58 15.92
C ASP A 449 20.58 7.04 16.22
N THR A 450 20.14 7.56 17.36
CA THR A 450 20.40 8.96 17.74
C THR A 450 21.84 9.20 18.20
N THR A 451 22.63 8.15 18.48
CA THR A 451 24.01 8.26 18.97
C THR A 451 24.95 8.93 17.96
N VAL A 452 24.57 8.96 16.68
CA VAL A 452 25.31 9.68 15.62
C VAL A 452 25.35 11.20 15.84
N LEU A 453 24.54 11.73 16.77
CA LEU A 453 24.47 13.14 17.13
C LEU A 453 25.30 13.49 18.39
N ASP A 454 25.87 12.51 19.07
CA ASP A 454 26.56 12.70 20.36
C ASP A 454 27.83 13.56 20.23
N ASP A 455 28.56 13.44 19.12
CA ASP A 455 29.65 14.34 18.75
C ASP A 455 29.17 15.35 17.69
N PRO A 456 28.94 16.63 18.06
CA PRO A 456 28.45 17.64 17.11
C PRO A 456 29.39 17.88 15.93
N HIS A 457 30.71 17.76 16.12
CA HIS A 457 31.68 18.00 15.05
C HIS A 457 31.66 16.87 14.02
N GLU A 458 31.61 15.62 14.50
CA GLU A 458 31.46 14.47 13.62
C GLU A 458 30.09 14.45 12.93
N ALA A 459 29.02 14.77 13.68
CA ALA A 459 27.67 14.87 13.13
C ALA A 459 27.58 15.88 11.99
N LEU A 460 28.21 17.05 12.12
CA LEU A 460 28.30 18.04 11.05
C LEU A 460 29.13 17.52 9.86
N ARG A 461 30.29 16.91 10.13
CA ARG A 461 31.20 16.42 9.09
C ARG A 461 30.59 15.32 8.22
N LEU A 462 29.82 14.42 8.82
CA LEU A 462 29.19 13.28 8.15
C LEU A 462 27.76 13.56 7.67
N GLY A 463 27.27 14.79 7.88
CA GLY A 463 25.93 15.21 7.46
C GLY A 463 24.80 14.56 8.26
N TYR A 464 25.05 14.20 9.51
CA TYR A 464 24.01 13.86 10.50
C TYR A 464 23.38 15.11 11.12
N ARG A 465 24.05 16.26 11.04
CA ARG A 465 23.55 17.55 11.52
C ARG A 465 23.83 18.65 10.51
N PHE A 466 22.90 19.60 10.39
CA PHE A 466 23.08 20.84 9.65
C PHE A 466 22.71 22.02 10.55
N ASP A 467 23.67 22.88 10.87
CA ASP A 467 23.46 23.98 11.81
C ASP A 467 22.68 25.15 11.21
N SER A 468 21.85 25.76 12.05
CA SER A 468 21.20 27.03 11.76
C SER A 468 22.20 28.17 11.55
N PHE A 469 21.90 29.06 10.60
CA PHE A 469 22.66 30.30 10.38
C PHE A 469 22.38 31.37 11.45
N ARG A 470 21.49 31.11 12.43
CA ARG A 470 21.10 32.06 13.48
C ARG A 470 22.31 32.66 14.20
N GLU A 471 23.22 31.83 14.70
CA GLU A 471 24.39 32.30 15.46
C GLU A 471 25.33 33.14 14.57
N ARG A 472 25.50 32.73 13.31
CA ARG A 472 26.29 33.47 12.32
C ARG A 472 25.71 34.86 12.06
N TYR A 473 24.39 34.95 11.87
CA TYR A 473 23.71 36.23 11.69
C TYR A 473 23.79 37.10 12.95
N GLN A 474 23.60 36.53 14.13
CA GLN A 474 23.75 37.27 15.40
C GLN A 474 25.17 37.83 15.57
N ALA A 475 26.20 37.06 15.24
CA ALA A 475 27.59 37.53 15.26
C ALA A 475 27.82 38.68 14.27
N MET A 476 27.29 38.57 13.04
CA MET A 476 27.37 39.65 12.04
C MET A 476 26.63 40.91 12.50
N PHE A 477 25.43 40.78 13.07
CA PHE A 477 24.66 41.90 13.63
C PHE A 477 25.38 42.57 14.80
N LYS A 478 26.05 41.81 15.66
CA LYS A 478 26.84 42.36 16.78
C LYS A 478 27.95 43.27 16.26
N VAL A 479 28.71 42.82 15.26
CA VAL A 479 29.76 43.63 14.61
C VAL A 479 29.19 44.90 13.97
N LEU A 480 28.00 44.82 13.35
CA LEU A 480 27.34 45.99 12.76
C LEU A 480 26.79 46.96 13.82
N ARG A 481 26.39 46.50 15.00
CA ARG A 481 25.90 47.35 16.11
C ARG A 481 27.00 48.06 16.88
N GLU A 482 28.22 47.54 16.83
CA GLU A 482 29.40 48.12 17.48
C GLU A 482 30.13 49.15 16.59
N ARG A 483 29.63 49.37 15.36
CA ARG A 483 29.98 50.49 14.47
C ARG A 483 28.89 51.55 14.52
#